data_AF-A0A7Y5SSE0-F1
#
_entry.id   AF-A0A7Y5SSE0-F1
#
_cell.length_a   1.000
_cell.length_b   1.000
_cell.length_c   1.000
_cell.angle_alpha   90.00
_cell.angle_beta   90.00
_cell.angle_gamma   90.00
#
_symmetry.space_group_name_H-M   'P 1'
#
loop_
_entity.id
_entity.type
_entity.pdbx_description
1 polymer ?
#
loop_
_entity_poly.entity_id
_entity_poly.type
_entity_poly.pdbx_seq_one_letter_code
_entity_poly.pdbx_strand_id
1 'polypeptide(L)'
;MSTRAAQSEQQGWFRGIDLFSQLAGPISQLTRLQQSLLFAELSQIAYMPPEPALTCVRKIGFTESVYFDRDGAQAYRFRNSHDCVVVCRGTEPHEWNDVKADANAVAVLAETIGRVHSGFKQEVDDLWPMLGHTLKDYDGPLWFAGHSLGGAMATICAGRCKVSDICPNLEGLFTYGSPRVGDRAYVNHCRLVHYRWVNNNDIVTRVPPTWLGYCHSGREMYIDSKGRVRDVEGWRRMVDRLRGFLRGLRRFNIDHFSDHSIEQYIASIHAAVQKQQLAMTRKSRRRSRIAAM
;
A
#
# COMPACT_ATOMS: atom_id res chain seq x y z
N MET A 1 10.01 26.18 24.48
CA MET A 1 10.68 25.76 23.24
C MET A 1 10.26 26.69 22.12
N SER A 2 11.20 27.30 21.41
CA SER A 2 10.97 28.43 20.49
C SER A 2 10.22 28.03 19.22
N THR A 3 9.27 28.87 18.78
CA THR A 3 8.45 28.73 17.56
C THR A 3 9.24 28.42 16.28
N ARG A 4 10.52 28.82 16.22
CA ARG A 4 11.40 28.50 15.09
C ARG A 4 11.83 27.02 15.02
N ALA A 5 12.03 26.36 16.17
CA ALA A 5 12.39 24.95 16.20
C ALA A 5 11.22 24.08 15.74
N ALA A 6 10.01 24.36 16.23
CA ALA A 6 8.78 23.70 15.81
C ALA A 6 8.47 23.91 14.32
N GLN A 7 8.70 25.12 13.79
CA GLN A 7 8.56 25.38 12.35
C GLN A 7 9.61 24.64 11.50
N SER A 8 10.86 24.51 12.00
CA SER A 8 11.90 23.77 11.28
C SER A 8 11.66 22.26 11.28
N GLU A 9 11.13 21.69 12.37
CA GLU A 9 10.70 20.29 12.43
C GLU A 9 9.50 20.03 11.52
N GLN A 10 8.49 20.92 11.51
CA GLN A 10 7.35 20.82 10.61
C GLN A 10 7.77 20.85 9.13
N GLN A 11 8.73 21.69 8.75
CA GLN A 11 9.26 21.72 7.38
C GLN A 11 10.04 20.45 7.00
N GLY A 12 10.62 19.75 7.98
CA GLY A 12 11.35 18.50 7.77
C GLY A 12 10.46 17.39 7.20
N TRP A 13 9.22 17.27 7.68
CA TRP A 13 8.26 16.25 7.25
C TRP A 13 7.81 16.36 5.79
N PHE A 14 7.93 17.55 5.20
CA PHE A 14 7.59 17.77 3.79
C PHE A 14 8.78 17.55 2.85
N ARG A 15 10.01 17.36 3.37
CA ARG A 15 11.17 17.08 2.52
C ARG A 15 11.10 15.64 2.01
N GLY A 16 11.22 15.49 0.69
CA GLY A 16 11.18 14.17 0.03
C GLY A 16 9.78 13.62 -0.21
N ILE A 17 8.73 14.43 -0.01
CA ILE A 17 7.35 14.07 -0.31
C ILE A 17 6.93 14.75 -1.61
N ASP A 18 6.87 13.95 -2.67
CA ASP A 18 6.33 14.38 -3.95
C ASP A 18 4.90 13.84 -4.09
N LEU A 19 3.92 14.75 -4.14
CA LEU A 19 2.51 14.43 -4.34
C LEU A 19 2.11 14.70 -5.79
N PHE A 20 1.72 13.66 -6.51
CA PHE A 20 1.31 13.68 -7.91
C PHE A 20 -0.21 13.50 -8.07
N SER A 21 -0.87 12.81 -7.13
CA SER A 21 -2.32 12.57 -7.23
C SER A 21 -3.13 13.81 -6.88
N GLN A 22 -4.21 14.00 -7.64
CA GLN A 22 -5.23 15.01 -7.38
C GLN A 22 -6.60 14.40 -7.64
N LEU A 23 -7.49 14.51 -6.65
CA LEU A 23 -8.86 14.04 -6.70
C LEU A 23 -9.78 15.20 -7.04
N ALA A 24 -10.44 15.09 -8.20
CA ALA A 24 -11.52 15.98 -8.61
C ALA A 24 -12.92 15.32 -8.50
N GLY A 25 -12.97 14.06 -8.10
CA GLY A 25 -14.17 13.23 -8.03
C GLY A 25 -13.88 11.87 -7.40
N PRO A 26 -14.80 10.88 -7.57
CA PRO A 26 -14.66 9.57 -6.95
C PRO A 26 -13.40 8.82 -7.40
N ILE A 27 -12.75 8.11 -6.47
CA ILE A 27 -11.55 7.29 -6.75
C ILE A 27 -11.84 6.21 -7.79
N SER A 28 -13.07 5.70 -7.85
CA SER A 28 -13.51 4.69 -8.82
C SER A 28 -13.39 5.14 -10.29
N GLN A 29 -13.33 6.45 -10.56
CA GLN A 29 -13.16 7.00 -11.91
C GLN A 29 -11.69 7.05 -12.37
N LEU A 30 -10.74 6.92 -11.45
CA LEU A 30 -9.33 6.87 -11.77
C LEU A 30 -8.98 5.55 -12.47
N THR A 31 -8.01 5.59 -13.38
CA THR A 31 -7.43 4.36 -13.93
C THR A 31 -6.74 3.56 -12.82
N ARG A 32 -6.58 2.24 -12.99
CA ARG A 32 -5.95 1.40 -11.96
C ARG A 32 -4.54 1.86 -11.56
N LEU A 33 -3.76 2.40 -12.51
CA LEU A 33 -2.44 2.95 -12.21
C LEU A 33 -2.52 4.26 -11.42
N GLN A 34 -3.48 5.14 -11.72
CA GLN A 34 -3.71 6.36 -10.94
C GLN A 34 -4.21 6.04 -9.52
N GLN A 35 -5.12 5.07 -9.37
CA GLN A 35 -5.52 4.56 -8.05
C GLN A 35 -4.30 4.03 -7.29
N SER A 36 -3.46 3.23 -7.95
CA SER A 36 -2.25 2.69 -7.34
C SER A 36 -1.26 3.81 -6.93
N LEU A 37 -1.15 4.88 -7.70
CA LEU A 37 -0.30 6.01 -7.32
C LEU A 37 -0.84 6.71 -6.08
N LEU A 38 -2.14 7.03 -6.08
CA LEU A 38 -2.83 7.63 -4.95
C LEU A 38 -2.63 6.83 -3.67
N PHE A 39 -2.92 5.52 -3.70
CA PHE A 39 -2.81 4.70 -2.49
C PHE A 39 -1.35 4.48 -2.05
N ALA A 40 -0.37 4.56 -2.95
CA ALA A 40 1.04 4.55 -2.59
C ALA A 40 1.44 5.84 -1.84
N GLU A 41 1.02 7.01 -2.35
CA GLU A 41 1.24 8.31 -1.70
C GLU A 41 0.56 8.38 -0.33
N LEU A 42 -0.68 7.91 -0.22
CA LEU A 42 -1.36 7.84 1.07
C LEU A 42 -0.65 6.89 2.05
N SER A 43 -0.08 5.78 1.55
CA SER A 43 0.72 4.86 2.37
C SER A 43 2.04 5.49 2.84
N GLN A 44 2.65 6.39 2.06
CA GLN A 44 3.79 7.20 2.50
C GLN A 44 3.36 8.23 3.54
N ILE A 45 2.22 8.90 3.33
CA ILE A 45 1.67 9.90 4.28
C ILE A 45 1.32 9.27 5.62
N ALA A 46 0.93 7.99 5.67
CA ALA A 46 0.61 7.30 6.92
C ALA A 46 1.77 7.25 7.92
N TYR A 47 3.01 7.45 7.48
CA TYR A 47 4.19 7.54 8.36
C TYR A 47 4.36 8.92 9.03
N MET A 48 3.61 9.93 8.58
CA MET A 48 3.69 11.27 9.12
C MET A 48 2.85 11.45 10.39
N PRO A 49 3.21 12.42 11.25
CA PRO A 49 2.33 12.86 12.32
C PRO A 49 1.05 13.55 11.77
N PRO A 50 -0.01 13.68 12.60
CA PRO A 50 -1.35 14.07 12.12
C PRO A 50 -1.42 15.39 11.35
N GLU A 51 -0.70 16.42 11.80
CA GLU A 51 -0.76 17.76 11.17
C GLU A 51 -0.13 17.81 9.76
N PRO A 52 1.11 17.33 9.54
CA PRO A 52 1.66 17.17 8.20
C PRO A 52 0.84 16.23 7.32
N ALA A 53 0.32 15.13 7.88
CA ALA A 53 -0.52 14.19 7.14
C ALA A 53 -1.78 14.87 6.60
N LEU A 54 -2.51 15.60 7.45
CA LEU A 54 -3.68 16.39 7.07
C LEU A 54 -3.35 17.41 5.99
N THR A 55 -2.21 18.08 6.10
CA THR A 55 -1.73 19.05 5.10
C THR A 55 -1.52 18.40 3.73
N CYS A 56 -0.91 17.23 3.70
CA CYS A 56 -0.66 16.48 2.46
C CYS A 56 -1.97 15.96 1.82
N VAL A 57 -2.84 15.31 2.60
CA VAL A 57 -4.08 14.74 2.04
C VAL A 57 -5.07 15.83 1.57
N ARG A 58 -5.03 17.03 2.16
CA ARG A 58 -5.77 18.20 1.66
C ARG A 58 -5.32 18.65 0.28
N LYS A 59 -4.02 18.57 -0.02
CA LYS A 59 -3.51 18.87 -1.37
C LYS A 59 -3.96 17.84 -2.40
N ILE A 60 -4.12 16.57 -1.98
CA ILE A 60 -4.63 15.49 -2.83
C ILE A 60 -6.13 15.66 -3.08
N GLY A 61 -6.90 16.16 -2.11
CA GLY A 61 -8.36 16.37 -2.22
C GLY A 61 -9.20 15.67 -1.15
N PHE A 62 -8.58 15.24 -0.04
CA PHE A 62 -9.30 14.81 1.16
C PHE A 62 -9.55 15.98 2.11
N THR A 63 -10.70 15.99 2.78
CA THR A 63 -11.10 17.07 3.68
C THR A 63 -10.90 16.71 5.15
N GLU A 64 -11.01 15.42 5.47
CA GLU A 64 -10.89 14.88 6.83
C GLU A 64 -9.70 13.94 6.95
N SER A 65 -9.06 13.98 8.11
CA SER A 65 -8.07 13.00 8.57
C SER A 65 -8.37 12.65 10.02
N VAL A 66 -8.48 11.36 10.33
CA VAL A 66 -8.55 10.85 11.70
C VAL A 66 -7.40 9.86 11.89
N TYR A 67 -6.61 10.09 12.94
CA TYR A 67 -5.49 9.25 13.31
C TYR A 67 -5.89 8.28 14.42
N PHE A 68 -5.46 7.03 14.29
CA PHE A 68 -5.65 5.96 15.27
C PHE A 68 -4.29 5.44 15.68
N ASP A 69 -4.07 5.34 16.98
CA ASP A 69 -2.83 4.83 17.57
C ASP A 69 -3.18 4.04 18.83
N ARG A 70 -2.75 2.78 18.88
CA ARG A 70 -2.90 1.94 20.06
C ARG A 70 -1.83 0.87 20.09
N ASP A 71 -1.07 0.83 21.18
CA ASP A 71 -0.07 -0.21 21.45
C ASP A 71 0.95 -0.39 20.31
N GLY A 72 1.25 0.68 19.57
CA GLY A 72 2.18 0.67 18.42
C GLY A 72 1.49 0.47 17.06
N ALA A 73 0.27 -0.06 17.06
CA ALA A 73 -0.54 -0.20 15.87
C ALA A 73 -1.12 1.16 15.45
N GLN A 74 -0.85 1.57 14.21
CA GLN A 74 -1.21 2.91 13.73
C GLN A 74 -1.93 2.89 12.38
N ALA A 75 -2.95 3.74 12.24
CA ALA A 75 -3.69 3.91 11.00
C ALA A 75 -4.29 5.30 10.86
N TYR A 76 -4.58 5.69 9.62
CA TYR A 76 -5.37 6.87 9.31
C TYR A 76 -6.67 6.50 8.61
N ARG A 77 -7.71 7.30 8.84
CA ARG A 77 -8.88 7.40 7.98
C ARG A 77 -8.85 8.76 7.28
N PHE A 78 -8.78 8.75 5.95
CA PHE A 78 -8.93 9.93 5.11
C PHE A 78 -10.29 9.90 4.43
N ARG A 79 -10.99 11.05 4.39
CA ARG A 79 -12.33 11.14 3.79
C ARG A 79 -12.54 12.43 3.02
N ASN A 80 -13.29 12.34 1.93
CA ASN A 80 -13.92 13.45 1.24
C ASN A 80 -15.42 13.16 1.03
N SER A 81 -16.08 13.95 0.18
CA SER A 81 -17.50 13.78 -0.15
C SER A 81 -17.83 12.48 -0.91
N HIS A 82 -16.83 11.81 -1.49
CA HIS A 82 -17.03 10.65 -2.36
C HIS A 82 -16.54 9.34 -1.74
N ASP A 83 -15.40 9.36 -1.07
CA ASP A 83 -14.66 8.16 -0.68
C ASP A 83 -14.13 8.26 0.75
N CYS A 84 -14.01 7.09 1.38
CA CYS A 84 -13.30 6.88 2.63
C CYS A 84 -12.14 5.92 2.39
N VAL A 85 -10.96 6.27 2.89
CA VAL A 85 -9.76 5.45 2.77
C VAL A 85 -9.18 5.21 4.15
N VAL A 86 -9.01 3.93 4.50
CA VAL A 86 -8.24 3.54 5.69
C VAL A 86 -6.85 3.12 5.26
N VAL A 87 -5.83 3.74 5.86
CA VAL A 87 -4.43 3.48 5.55
C VAL A 87 -3.70 3.07 6.81
N CYS A 88 -3.23 1.84 6.86
CA CYS A 88 -2.45 1.34 7.99
C CYS A 88 -0.97 1.72 7.79
N ARG A 89 -0.34 2.25 8.84
CA ARG A 89 1.09 2.55 8.85
C ARG A 89 1.87 1.24 8.96
N GLY A 90 3.02 1.15 8.30
CA GLY A 90 3.99 0.08 8.55
C GLY A 90 5.03 0.49 9.60
N THR A 91 6.08 -0.31 9.74
CA THR A 91 7.22 0.01 10.62
C THR A 91 8.27 0.87 9.89
N GLU A 92 9.11 1.57 10.66
CA GLU A 92 10.15 2.42 10.09
C GLU A 92 11.34 1.62 9.56
N PRO A 93 12.07 2.12 8.54
CA PRO A 93 13.30 1.54 7.97
C PRO A 93 14.31 0.94 8.96
N HIS A 94 14.43 1.50 10.16
CA HIS A 94 15.36 1.05 11.19
C HIS A 94 14.86 -0.14 12.04
N GLU A 95 13.55 -0.36 12.08
CA GLU A 95 12.88 -1.43 12.85
C GLU A 95 12.62 -2.68 11.99
N TRP A 96 12.96 -2.66 10.69
CA TRP A 96 12.69 -3.77 9.76
C TRP A 96 13.48 -5.04 10.05
N ASN A 97 14.66 -4.92 10.65
CA ASN A 97 15.44 -6.11 11.04
C ASN A 97 14.73 -6.88 12.15
N ASP A 98 14.10 -6.16 13.08
CA ASP A 98 13.30 -6.74 14.16
C ASP A 98 12.01 -7.35 13.59
N VAL A 99 11.33 -6.65 12.68
CA VAL A 99 10.14 -7.19 11.99
C VAL A 99 10.45 -8.44 11.17
N LYS A 100 11.61 -8.52 10.52
CA LYS A 100 12.02 -9.73 9.78
C LYS A 100 12.36 -10.87 10.73
N ALA A 101 12.97 -10.58 11.88
CA ALA A 101 13.22 -11.56 12.91
C ALA A 101 11.89 -12.08 13.50
N ASP A 102 10.96 -11.18 13.81
CA ASP A 102 9.64 -11.49 14.37
C ASP A 102 8.70 -12.18 13.38
N ALA A 103 8.68 -11.77 12.10
CA ALA A 103 7.92 -12.45 11.05
C ALA A 103 8.47 -13.86 10.75
N ASN A 104 9.75 -14.11 11.04
CA ASN A 104 10.35 -15.45 10.96
C ASN A 104 10.13 -16.26 12.26
N ALA A 105 10.11 -15.61 13.43
CA ALA A 105 10.00 -16.24 14.74
C ALA A 105 8.55 -16.51 15.16
N VAL A 106 7.60 -15.70 14.71
CA VAL A 106 6.18 -15.76 15.08
C VAL A 106 5.35 -16.33 13.92
N ALA A 107 5.73 -17.51 13.44
CA ALA A 107 4.90 -18.34 12.56
C ALA A 107 3.72 -18.99 13.32
N VAL A 108 3.17 -18.30 14.33
CA VAL A 108 2.02 -18.79 15.10
C VAL A 108 0.78 -18.35 14.35
N LEU A 109 0.08 -19.34 13.82
CA LEU A 109 -1.17 -19.15 13.10
C LEU A 109 -2.28 -18.93 14.11
N ALA A 110 -2.94 -17.78 14.07
CA ALA A 110 -4.16 -17.56 14.83
C ALA A 110 -5.35 -18.12 14.04
N GLU A 111 -6.19 -18.91 14.71
CA GLU A 111 -7.41 -19.44 14.10
C GLU A 111 -8.45 -18.32 13.89
N THR A 112 -8.94 -18.26 12.66
CA THR A 112 -10.13 -17.53 12.21
C THR A 112 -10.91 -18.50 11.30
N ILE A 113 -11.75 -18.03 10.37
CA ILE A 113 -12.31 -18.89 9.31
C ILE A 113 -11.20 -19.47 8.38
N GLY A 114 -10.00 -18.91 8.45
CA GLY A 114 -8.73 -19.53 8.03
C GLY A 114 -7.61 -19.18 9.01
N ARG A 115 -6.35 -19.28 8.61
CA ARG A 115 -5.23 -18.90 9.49
C ARG A 115 -4.56 -17.62 9.04
N VAL A 116 -4.30 -16.72 9.98
CA VAL A 116 -3.62 -15.44 9.77
C VAL A 116 -2.41 -15.35 10.70
N HIS A 117 -1.37 -14.63 10.29
CA HIS A 117 -0.22 -14.36 11.14
C HIS A 117 -0.66 -13.68 12.46
N SER A 118 -0.31 -14.27 13.61
CA SER A 118 -0.76 -13.78 14.92
C SER A 118 -0.31 -12.35 15.20
N GLY A 119 0.95 -12.01 14.90
CA GLY A 119 1.47 -10.64 15.05
C GLY A 119 0.61 -9.60 14.32
N PHE A 120 0.42 -9.77 13.00
CA PHE A 120 -0.43 -8.85 12.22
C PHE A 120 -1.89 -8.82 12.71
N LYS A 121 -2.41 -9.97 13.17
CA LYS A 121 -3.76 -10.04 13.72
C LYS A 121 -3.86 -9.24 15.02
N GLN A 122 -2.87 -9.33 15.90
CA GLN A 122 -2.83 -8.64 17.18
C GLN A 122 -2.85 -7.11 16.98
N GLU A 123 -1.98 -6.58 16.12
CA GLU A 123 -1.96 -5.15 15.76
C GLU A 123 -3.35 -4.66 15.30
N VAL A 124 -4.04 -5.48 14.50
CA VAL A 124 -5.38 -5.16 14.05
C VAL A 124 -6.41 -5.32 15.16
N ASP A 125 -6.30 -6.32 16.04
CA ASP A 125 -7.19 -6.45 17.20
C ASP A 125 -7.15 -5.22 18.11
N ASP A 126 -5.98 -4.61 18.26
CA ASP A 126 -5.81 -3.42 19.10
C ASP A 126 -6.44 -2.18 18.44
N LEU A 127 -6.33 -2.03 17.12
CA LEU A 127 -6.94 -0.92 16.37
C LEU A 127 -8.44 -1.11 16.06
N TRP A 128 -8.89 -2.34 15.88
CA TRP A 128 -10.19 -2.65 15.30
C TRP A 128 -11.39 -2.08 16.06
N PRO A 129 -11.43 -2.05 17.40
CA PRO A 129 -12.55 -1.44 18.12
C PRO A 129 -12.80 0.02 17.73
N MET A 130 -11.73 0.79 17.47
CA MET A 130 -11.84 2.20 17.08
C MET A 130 -12.17 2.36 15.59
N LEU A 131 -11.50 1.57 14.73
CA LEU A 131 -11.74 1.58 13.29
C LEU A 131 -13.15 1.08 12.95
N GLY A 132 -13.52 -0.09 13.46
CA GLY A 132 -14.82 -0.70 13.25
C GLY A 132 -15.97 0.20 13.71
N HIS A 133 -15.85 0.85 14.87
CA HIS A 133 -16.84 1.82 15.33
C HIS A 133 -16.96 3.02 14.37
N THR A 134 -15.85 3.53 13.87
CA THR A 134 -15.83 4.67 12.93
C THR A 134 -16.41 4.31 11.55
N LEU A 135 -16.28 3.06 11.14
CA LEU A 135 -16.71 2.58 9.82
C LEU A 135 -18.13 2.02 9.81
N LYS A 136 -18.70 1.68 10.97
CA LYS A 136 -19.99 1.00 11.09
C LYS A 136 -21.14 1.73 10.41
N ASP A 137 -21.15 3.06 10.49
CA ASP A 137 -22.22 3.89 9.95
C ASP A 137 -21.83 4.52 8.60
N TYR A 138 -20.76 4.04 7.96
CA TYR A 138 -20.29 4.55 6.68
C TYR A 138 -20.76 3.68 5.52
N ASP A 139 -21.71 4.21 4.75
CA ASP A 139 -22.29 3.53 3.58
C ASP A 139 -21.65 3.94 2.25
N GLY A 140 -20.56 4.71 2.24
CA GLY A 140 -19.91 5.12 0.99
C GLY A 140 -18.83 4.14 0.49
N PRO A 141 -18.23 4.43 -0.67
CA PRO A 141 -17.04 3.74 -1.18
C PRO A 141 -15.90 3.68 -0.16
N LEU A 142 -15.55 2.47 0.28
CA LEU A 142 -14.48 2.23 1.22
C LEU A 142 -13.26 1.57 0.55
N TRP A 143 -12.10 2.10 0.84
CA TRP A 143 -10.82 1.61 0.33
C TRP A 143 -9.85 1.34 1.48
N PHE A 144 -9.01 0.33 1.31
CA PHE A 144 -7.90 0.05 2.22
C PHE A 144 -6.57 0.18 1.50
N ALA A 145 -5.58 0.74 2.20
CA ALA A 145 -4.21 0.74 1.73
C ALA A 145 -3.20 0.53 2.84
N GLY A 146 -1.99 0.15 2.47
CA GLY A 146 -0.89 0.08 3.42
C GLY A 146 0.42 -0.33 2.77
N HIS A 147 1.50 0.18 3.34
CA HIS A 147 2.86 -0.21 2.98
C HIS A 147 3.39 -1.20 4.00
N SER A 148 3.97 -2.28 3.50
CA SER A 148 4.67 -3.30 4.27
C SER A 148 3.86 -3.93 5.41
N LEU A 149 4.24 -3.78 6.69
CA LEU A 149 3.41 -4.22 7.84
C LEU A 149 2.00 -3.63 7.75
N GLY A 150 1.89 -2.35 7.39
CA GLY A 150 0.60 -1.69 7.17
C GLY A 150 -0.19 -2.35 6.03
N GLY A 151 0.48 -2.91 5.01
CA GLY A 151 -0.18 -3.71 3.97
C GLY A 151 -0.76 -5.02 4.51
N ALA A 152 -0.11 -5.63 5.49
CA ALA A 152 -0.62 -6.82 6.18
C ALA A 152 -1.85 -6.48 7.03
N MET A 153 -1.75 -5.42 7.85
CA MET A 153 -2.84 -4.92 8.68
C MET A 153 -4.06 -4.53 7.83
N ALA A 154 -3.84 -3.76 6.75
CA ALA A 154 -4.89 -3.35 5.83
C ALA A 154 -5.62 -4.55 5.19
N THR A 155 -4.90 -5.64 4.92
CA THR A 155 -5.50 -6.89 4.41
C THR A 155 -6.43 -7.50 5.44
N ILE A 156 -6.03 -7.54 6.71
CA ILE A 156 -6.85 -8.09 7.80
C ILE A 156 -8.06 -7.19 8.07
N CYS A 157 -7.88 -5.86 8.11
CA CYS A 157 -8.96 -4.90 8.25
C CYS A 157 -10.00 -5.05 7.13
N ALA A 158 -9.56 -5.09 5.86
CA ALA A 158 -10.44 -5.30 4.71
C ALA A 158 -11.17 -6.66 4.79
N GLY A 159 -10.47 -7.71 5.21
CA GLY A 159 -11.05 -9.03 5.44
C GLY A 159 -12.15 -9.01 6.51
N ARG A 160 -11.90 -8.36 7.66
CA ARG A 160 -12.89 -8.21 8.72
C ARG A 160 -14.10 -7.41 8.25
N CYS A 161 -13.89 -6.28 7.58
CA CYS A 161 -14.96 -5.48 6.97
C CYS A 161 -15.86 -6.32 6.08
N LYS A 162 -15.26 -7.17 5.23
CA LYS A 162 -15.99 -7.99 4.26
C LYS A 162 -16.76 -9.15 4.91
N VAL A 163 -16.21 -9.75 5.97
CA VAL A 163 -16.78 -10.94 6.62
C VAL A 163 -17.82 -10.59 7.69
N SER A 164 -17.65 -9.45 8.37
CA SER A 164 -18.56 -9.02 9.44
C SER A 164 -19.77 -8.21 8.95
N ASP A 165 -19.90 -8.02 7.63
CA ASP A 165 -20.90 -7.15 6.98
C ASP A 165 -20.96 -5.71 7.53
N ILE A 166 -19.93 -5.28 8.28
CA ILE A 166 -19.82 -3.90 8.82
C ILE A 166 -19.64 -2.89 7.69
N CYS A 167 -19.01 -3.29 6.58
CA CYS A 167 -18.73 -2.39 5.46
C CYS A 167 -19.05 -3.06 4.12
N PRO A 168 -20.32 -2.99 3.65
CA PRO A 168 -20.73 -3.66 2.42
C PRO A 168 -20.02 -3.07 1.18
N ASN A 169 -19.64 -1.79 1.22
CA ASN A 169 -19.13 -1.03 0.07
C ASN A 169 -17.59 -0.97 0.01
N LEU A 170 -16.94 -2.07 0.34
CA LEU A 170 -15.49 -2.23 0.14
C LEU A 170 -15.18 -2.38 -1.36
N GLU A 171 -14.58 -1.34 -1.95
CA GLU A 171 -14.25 -1.25 -3.37
C GLU A 171 -12.89 -1.87 -3.72
N GLY A 172 -11.90 -1.75 -2.82
CA GLY A 172 -10.58 -2.30 -3.09
C GLY A 172 -9.56 -2.15 -1.98
N LEU A 173 -8.56 -3.03 -2.05
CA LEU A 173 -7.38 -3.05 -1.20
C LEU A 173 -6.13 -2.85 -2.06
N PHE A 174 -5.24 -1.95 -1.64
CA PHE A 174 -3.99 -1.66 -2.32
C PHE A 174 -2.81 -1.79 -1.36
N THR A 175 -1.91 -2.71 -1.63
CA THR A 175 -0.75 -2.93 -0.75
C THR A 175 0.56 -2.81 -1.50
N TYR A 176 1.59 -2.32 -0.81
CA TYR A 176 2.92 -2.07 -1.37
C TYR A 176 3.95 -2.76 -0.48
N GLY A 177 4.78 -3.65 -1.04
CA GLY A 177 5.78 -4.37 -0.23
C GLY A 177 5.18 -5.30 0.84
N SER A 178 3.89 -5.65 0.74
CA SER A 178 3.19 -6.38 1.81
C SER A 178 3.67 -7.84 1.95
N PRO A 179 3.86 -8.33 3.19
CA PRO A 179 4.15 -9.74 3.45
C PRO A 179 2.92 -10.63 3.17
N ARG A 180 3.11 -11.95 3.22
CA ARG A 180 1.98 -12.89 3.19
C ARG A 180 1.24 -12.83 4.52
N VAL A 181 -0.09 -12.73 4.45
CA VAL A 181 -0.93 -12.45 5.63
C VAL A 181 -1.54 -13.71 6.23
N GLY A 182 -2.00 -14.62 5.38
CA GLY A 182 -2.71 -15.81 5.83
C GLY A 182 -2.63 -16.97 4.87
N ASP A 183 -3.29 -18.05 5.24
CA ASP A 183 -3.36 -19.27 4.46
C ASP A 183 -4.42 -19.21 3.35
N ARG A 184 -4.46 -20.27 2.54
CA ARG A 184 -5.38 -20.35 1.40
C ARG A 184 -6.85 -20.34 1.82
N ALA A 185 -7.18 -20.83 3.01
CA ALA A 185 -8.54 -20.77 3.53
C ALA A 185 -8.95 -19.32 3.80
N TYR A 186 -8.10 -18.54 4.48
CA TYR A 186 -8.35 -17.13 4.73
C TYR A 186 -8.49 -16.33 3.42
N VAL A 187 -7.56 -16.50 2.49
CA VAL A 187 -7.58 -15.80 1.20
C VAL A 187 -8.84 -16.12 0.39
N ASN A 188 -9.24 -17.39 0.32
CA ASN A 188 -10.42 -17.82 -0.42
C ASN A 188 -11.74 -17.42 0.26
N HIS A 189 -11.71 -17.18 1.57
CA HIS A 189 -12.86 -16.75 2.33
C HIS A 189 -13.13 -15.25 2.12
N CYS A 190 -12.12 -14.38 2.29
CA CYS A 190 -12.32 -12.93 2.17
C CYS A 190 -12.54 -12.46 0.72
N ARG A 191 -11.95 -13.13 -0.28
CA ARG A 191 -12.10 -12.83 -1.73
C ARG A 191 -11.99 -11.32 -2.07
N LEU A 192 -11.02 -10.65 -1.47
CA LEU A 192 -10.85 -9.21 -1.61
C LEU A 192 -10.44 -8.81 -3.03
N VAL A 193 -10.99 -7.69 -3.52
CA VAL A 193 -10.48 -7.00 -4.70
C VAL A 193 -9.16 -6.32 -4.32
N HIS A 194 -8.07 -7.09 -4.42
CA HIS A 194 -6.77 -6.71 -3.89
C HIS A 194 -5.74 -6.54 -5.01
N TYR A 195 -5.08 -5.39 -5.04
CA TYR A 195 -3.94 -5.09 -5.91
C TYR A 195 -2.67 -4.99 -5.08
N ARG A 196 -1.77 -5.96 -5.27
CA ARG A 196 -0.55 -6.12 -4.48
C ARG A 196 0.67 -5.75 -5.30
N TRP A 197 1.32 -4.66 -4.94
CA TRP A 197 2.51 -4.17 -5.60
C TRP A 197 3.77 -4.83 -5.04
N VAL A 198 4.62 -5.32 -5.95
CA VAL A 198 5.90 -5.96 -5.63
C VAL A 198 7.01 -5.33 -6.44
N ASN A 199 8.02 -4.80 -5.76
CA ASN A 199 9.21 -4.25 -6.40
C ASN A 199 10.35 -5.26 -6.41
N ASN A 200 10.66 -5.81 -7.59
CA ASN A 200 11.85 -6.60 -7.87
C ASN A 200 12.33 -7.55 -6.75
N ASN A 201 13.35 -7.15 -5.98
CA ASN A 201 14.02 -7.94 -4.96
C ASN A 201 13.62 -7.58 -3.53
N ASP A 202 12.51 -6.87 -3.36
CA ASP A 202 11.84 -6.69 -2.08
C ASP A 202 11.60 -8.06 -1.42
N ILE A 203 12.24 -8.24 -0.26
CA ILE A 203 12.23 -9.48 0.51
C ILE A 203 10.98 -9.63 1.37
N VAL A 204 10.35 -8.52 1.77
CA VAL A 204 9.20 -8.54 2.68
C VAL A 204 8.02 -9.23 2.01
N THR A 205 7.85 -9.01 0.70
CA THR A 205 6.86 -9.72 -0.12
C THR A 205 7.05 -11.23 -0.19
N ARG A 206 8.10 -11.78 0.41
CA ARG A 206 8.47 -13.21 0.39
C ARG A 206 8.41 -13.86 1.76
N VAL A 207 8.05 -13.13 2.81
CA VAL A 207 7.85 -13.65 4.16
C VAL A 207 6.37 -13.54 4.55
N PRO A 208 5.85 -14.43 5.41
CA PRO A 208 6.41 -15.75 5.72
C PRO A 208 6.50 -16.64 4.47
N PRO A 209 7.39 -17.63 4.40
CA PRO A 209 7.57 -18.40 3.17
C PRO A 209 6.45 -19.44 2.96
N THR A 210 6.20 -19.84 1.71
CA THR A 210 4.99 -20.61 1.31
C THR A 210 4.89 -22.02 1.88
N TRP A 211 6.01 -22.69 2.16
CA TRP A 211 6.08 -23.98 2.84
C TRP A 211 5.49 -23.98 4.26
N LEU A 212 5.30 -22.82 4.89
CA LEU A 212 4.57 -22.68 6.16
C LEU A 212 3.04 -22.54 5.96
N GLY A 213 2.54 -22.71 4.73
CA GLY A 213 1.11 -22.65 4.42
C GLY A 213 0.58 -21.25 4.08
N TYR A 214 1.42 -20.22 4.16
CA TYR A 214 1.05 -18.85 3.80
C TYR A 214 0.96 -18.65 2.29
N CYS A 215 -0.04 -17.89 1.85
CA CYS A 215 -0.21 -17.53 0.44
C CYS A 215 -0.55 -16.05 0.27
N HIS A 216 -0.25 -15.53 -0.92
CA HIS A 216 -0.66 -14.18 -1.30
C HIS A 216 -2.10 -14.17 -1.78
N SER A 217 -2.81 -13.10 -1.48
CA SER A 217 -4.12 -12.78 -2.08
C SER A 217 -3.99 -11.71 -3.16
N GLY A 218 -5.04 -11.57 -3.96
CA GLY A 218 -5.15 -10.49 -4.94
C GLY A 218 -4.33 -10.67 -6.21
N ARG A 219 -4.39 -9.64 -7.06
CA ARG A 219 -3.62 -9.52 -8.29
C ARG A 219 -2.27 -8.88 -7.99
N GLU A 220 -1.21 -9.55 -8.42
CA GLU A 220 0.13 -8.99 -8.33
C GLU A 220 0.38 -7.94 -9.41
N MET A 221 0.98 -6.83 -9.00
CA MET A 221 1.43 -5.73 -9.85
C MET A 221 2.95 -5.61 -9.69
N TYR A 222 3.72 -6.04 -10.70
CA TYR A 222 5.17 -6.20 -10.57
C TYR A 222 5.94 -5.02 -11.18
N ILE A 223 6.93 -4.52 -10.43
CA ILE A 223 7.93 -3.55 -10.88
C ILE A 223 9.25 -4.29 -11.11
N ASP A 224 9.78 -4.18 -12.33
CA ASP A 224 11.03 -4.85 -12.73
C ASP A 224 12.29 -4.16 -12.17
N SER A 225 13.44 -4.82 -12.28
CA SER A 225 14.76 -4.30 -11.87
C SER A 225 15.18 -2.94 -12.50
N LYS A 226 14.38 -2.41 -13.44
CA LYS A 226 14.57 -1.09 -14.06
C LYS A 226 13.47 -0.09 -13.67
N GLY A 227 12.64 -0.39 -12.67
CA GLY A 227 11.55 0.48 -12.22
C GLY A 227 10.35 0.49 -13.16
N ARG A 228 10.17 -0.54 -14.00
CA ARG A 228 9.08 -0.58 -14.99
C ARG A 228 8.00 -1.54 -14.55
N VAL A 229 6.76 -1.06 -14.56
CA VAL A 229 5.57 -1.88 -14.32
C VAL A 229 5.36 -2.84 -15.49
N ARG A 230 5.38 -4.15 -15.20
CA ARG A 230 5.29 -5.21 -16.21
C ARG A 230 4.57 -6.43 -15.68
N ASP A 231 3.92 -7.14 -16.60
CA ASP A 231 3.45 -8.49 -16.36
C ASP A 231 4.59 -9.46 -16.72
N VAL A 232 5.25 -10.04 -15.71
CA VAL A 232 6.38 -10.95 -15.89
C VAL A 232 6.25 -12.16 -14.97
N GLU A 233 6.26 -13.34 -15.60
CA GLU A 233 6.07 -14.61 -14.91
C GLU A 233 7.24 -15.58 -15.17
N GLY A 234 7.31 -16.62 -14.34
CA GLY A 234 8.22 -17.76 -14.51
C GLY A 234 9.69 -17.38 -14.65
N TRP A 235 10.36 -17.97 -15.65
CA TRP A 235 11.80 -17.78 -15.90
C TRP A 235 12.20 -16.32 -16.13
N ARG A 236 11.36 -15.53 -16.82
CA ARG A 236 11.64 -14.12 -17.10
C ARG A 236 11.75 -13.32 -15.80
N ARG A 237 10.94 -13.65 -14.80
CA ARG A 237 11.00 -13.07 -13.46
C ARG A 237 12.27 -13.49 -12.72
N MET A 238 12.68 -14.75 -12.83
CA MET A 238 13.93 -15.22 -12.24
C MET A 238 15.15 -14.48 -12.80
N VAL A 239 15.20 -14.32 -14.13
CA VAL A 239 16.26 -13.55 -14.80
C VAL A 239 16.25 -12.08 -14.40
N ASP A 240 15.07 -11.46 -14.27
CA ASP A 240 14.97 -10.06 -13.83
C ASP A 240 15.52 -9.87 -12.41
N ARG A 241 15.19 -10.79 -11.49
CA ARG A 241 15.72 -10.78 -10.12
C ARG A 241 17.24 -10.92 -10.06
N LEU A 242 17.80 -11.84 -10.84
CA LEU A 242 19.26 -12.00 -10.95
C LEU A 242 19.92 -10.74 -11.50
N ARG A 243 19.31 -10.10 -12.50
CA ARG A 243 19.79 -8.80 -13.02
C ARG A 243 19.70 -7.70 -11.97
N GLY A 244 18.62 -7.64 -11.21
CA GLY A 244 18.47 -6.72 -10.09
C GLY A 244 19.57 -6.90 -9.05
N PHE A 245 19.84 -8.15 -8.65
CA PHE A 245 20.89 -8.49 -7.71
C PHE A 245 22.29 -8.10 -8.21
N LEU A 246 22.65 -8.47 -9.45
CA LEU A 246 23.94 -8.11 -10.06
C LEU A 246 24.09 -6.58 -10.21
N ARG A 247 23.01 -5.86 -10.50
CA ARG A 247 23.02 -4.40 -10.59
C ARG A 247 23.22 -3.74 -9.22
N GLY A 248 22.63 -4.30 -8.17
CA GLY A 248 22.84 -3.88 -6.78
C GLY A 248 24.31 -4.04 -6.37
N LEU A 249 24.89 -5.22 -6.63
CA LEU A 249 26.33 -5.49 -6.41
C LEU A 249 27.22 -4.45 -7.11
N ARG A 250 26.96 -4.16 -8.38
CA ARG A 250 27.74 -3.19 -9.17
C ARG A 250 27.64 -1.75 -8.63
N ARG A 251 26.54 -1.42 -7.95
CA ARG A 251 26.29 -0.07 -7.38
C ARG A 251 26.72 0.04 -5.92
N PHE A 252 27.35 -0.99 -5.35
CA PHE A 252 27.59 -1.10 -3.89
C PHE A 252 26.32 -0.88 -3.06
N ASN A 253 25.16 -1.18 -3.62
CA ASN A 253 23.85 -0.99 -3.00
C ASN A 253 23.08 -2.31 -3.14
N ILE A 254 23.44 -3.27 -2.27
CA ILE A 254 22.83 -4.61 -2.19
C ILE A 254 21.60 -4.57 -1.27
N ASP A 255 21.10 -3.38 -0.91
CA ASP A 255 20.02 -3.27 0.05
C ASP A 255 18.69 -3.70 -0.57
N HIS A 256 18.30 -4.94 -0.29
CA HIS A 256 16.93 -5.44 -0.45
C HIS A 256 15.89 -4.50 0.19
N PHE A 257 16.33 -3.68 1.15
CA PHE A 257 15.56 -2.65 1.84
C PHE A 257 15.34 -1.39 0.99
N SER A 258 16.21 -1.11 0.03
CA SER A 258 15.99 0.01 -0.91
C SER A 258 14.80 -0.29 -1.84
N ASP A 259 14.76 -1.50 -2.43
CA ASP A 259 13.63 -1.97 -3.24
C ASP A 259 12.32 -2.01 -2.43
N HIS A 260 12.41 -2.04 -1.10
CA HIS A 260 11.26 -2.02 -0.19
C HIS A 260 10.73 -0.60 0.11
N SER A 261 11.50 0.47 -0.12
CA SER A 261 11.06 1.83 0.22
C SER A 261 9.86 2.29 -0.62
N ILE A 262 8.86 2.88 0.04
CA ILE A 262 7.63 3.35 -0.59
C ILE A 262 7.89 4.41 -1.66
N GLU A 263 8.95 5.21 -1.52
CA GLU A 263 9.38 6.20 -2.52
C GLU A 263 9.67 5.55 -3.87
N GLN A 264 10.31 4.37 -3.89
CA GLN A 264 10.63 3.66 -5.13
C GLN A 264 9.38 3.10 -5.82
N TYR A 265 8.41 2.64 -5.02
CA TYR A 265 7.10 2.25 -5.51
C TYR A 265 6.39 3.44 -6.17
N ILE A 266 6.30 4.58 -5.47
CA ILE A 266 5.68 5.82 -5.98
C ILE A 266 6.36 6.25 -7.28
N ALA A 267 7.69 6.34 -7.31
CA ALA A 267 8.44 6.77 -8.50
C ALA A 267 8.16 5.86 -9.72
N SER A 268 8.17 4.54 -9.52
CA SER A 268 7.93 3.56 -10.59
C SER A 268 6.48 3.58 -11.09
N ILE A 269 5.52 3.71 -10.17
CA ILE A 269 4.09 3.79 -10.51
C ILE A 269 3.78 5.11 -11.22
N HIS A 270 4.32 6.23 -10.75
CA HIS A 270 4.15 7.53 -11.37
C HIS A 270 4.69 7.55 -12.81
N ALA A 271 5.89 7.00 -13.04
CA ALA A 271 6.44 6.85 -14.38
C ALA A 271 5.52 6.01 -15.30
N ALA A 272 4.87 4.97 -14.76
CA ALA A 272 3.90 4.18 -15.50
C ALA A 272 2.60 4.94 -15.81
N VAL A 273 2.10 5.75 -14.86
CA VAL A 273 0.94 6.64 -15.07
C VAL A 273 1.22 7.64 -16.19
N GLN A 274 2.38 8.32 -16.16
CA GLN A 274 2.77 9.27 -17.20
C GLN A 274 2.83 8.60 -18.59
N LYS A 275 3.42 7.40 -18.66
CA LYS A 275 3.48 6.64 -19.91
C LYS A 275 2.08 6.25 -20.42
N GLN A 276 1.17 5.87 -19.52
CA GLN A 276 -0.21 5.54 -19.87
C GLN A 276 -0.96 6.76 -20.42
N GLN A 277 -0.84 7.90 -19.75
CA GLN A 277 -1.46 9.16 -20.18
C GLN A 277 -0.96 9.58 -21.57
N LEU A 278 0.36 9.57 -21.80
CA LEU A 278 0.96 9.86 -23.10
C LEU A 278 0.43 8.94 -24.22
N ALA A 279 0.26 7.64 -23.92
CA ALA A 279 -0.29 6.68 -24.88
C ALA A 279 -1.77 6.98 -25.19
N MET A 280 -2.57 7.33 -24.19
CA MET A 280 -3.98 7.71 -24.38
C MET A 280 -4.11 8.99 -25.22
N THR A 281 -3.32 10.02 -24.94
CA THR A 281 -3.32 11.28 -25.70
C THR A 281 -2.94 11.05 -27.17
N ARG A 282 -1.90 10.23 -27.43
CA ARG A 282 -1.50 9.86 -28.80
C ARG A 282 -2.61 9.11 -29.55
N LYS A 283 -3.29 8.18 -28.88
CA LYS A 283 -4.41 7.41 -29.47
C LYS A 283 -5.60 8.31 -29.79
N SER A 284 -5.93 9.25 -28.90
CA SER A 284 -6.97 10.25 -29.12
C SER A 284 -6.66 11.13 -30.34
N ARG A 285 -5.46 11.73 -30.40
CA ARG A 285 -5.03 12.55 -31.55
C ARG A 285 -5.07 11.79 -32.87
N ARG A 286 -4.65 10.50 -32.89
CA ARG A 286 -4.72 9.67 -34.10
C ARG A 286 -6.16 9.43 -34.54
N ARG A 287 -7.09 9.18 -33.61
CA ARG A 287 -8.51 9.01 -33.92
C ARG A 287 -9.14 10.29 -34.47
N SER A 288 -8.87 11.44 -33.86
CA SER A 288 -9.38 12.73 -34.36
C SER A 288 -8.86 13.06 -35.76
N ARG A 289 -7.60 12.74 -36.07
CA ARG A 289 -7.06 12.93 -37.43
C ARG A 289 -7.72 12.02 -38.46
N ILE A 290 -7.99 10.75 -38.12
CA ILE A 290 -8.69 9.83 -39.02
C ILE A 290 -10.14 10.25 -39.23
N ALA A 291 -10.82 10.76 -38.20
CA ALA A 291 -12.20 11.24 -38.32
C ALA A 291 -12.35 12.58 -39.08
N ALA A 292 -11.25 13.30 -39.30
CA ALA A 292 -11.21 14.56 -40.03
C ALA A 292 -10.74 14.39 -41.50
N MET A 293 -10.45 13.16 -41.93
CA MET A 293 -10.15 12.77 -43.31
C MET A 293 -11.38 12.08 -43.91
#